data_AF-A0A1W2EJ04-F1
#
_entry.id   AF-A0A1W2EJ04-F1
#
_cell.length_a   1.000
_cell.length_b   1.000
_cell.length_c   1.000
_cell.angle_alpha   90.00
_cell.angle_beta   90.00
_cell.angle_gamma   90.00
#
_symmetry.space_group_name_H-M   'P 1'
#
loop_
_entity.id
_entity.type
_entity.pdbx_description
1 polymer ?
#
loop_
_entity_poly.entity_id
_entity_poly.type
_entity_poly.pdbx_seq_one_letter_code
_entity_poly.pdbx_strand_id
1 'polypeptide(L)' 'MPTATLKQINKVLGRNFITKYGTRQGIVVLGRAVPFGIGALIGGGANATMAALAVRASRRAFGPAPESWPAQP' A
#
# COMPACT_ATOMS: atom_id res chain seq x y z
N MET A 1 31.16 -27.81 -23.44
CA MET A 1 30.13 -27.83 -22.38
C MET A 1 30.52 -26.89 -21.21
N PRO A 2 30.27 -25.58 -21.28
CA PRO A 2 30.47 -24.66 -20.15
C PRO A 2 29.16 -24.09 -19.57
N THR A 3 28.08 -24.09 -20.35
CA THR A 3 26.82 -23.41 -20.02
C THR A 3 25.97 -24.15 -18.99
N ALA A 4 26.05 -25.48 -18.95
CA ALA A 4 25.37 -26.31 -17.96
C ALA A 4 25.92 -26.07 -16.54
N THR A 5 27.25 -26.04 -16.41
CA THR A 5 27.95 -25.76 -15.14
C THR A 5 27.69 -24.35 -14.65
N LEU A 6 27.72 -23.34 -15.55
CA LEU A 6 27.37 -21.96 -15.22
C LEU A 6 25.92 -21.82 -14.73
N LYS A 7 24.96 -22.50 -15.38
CA LYS A 7 23.56 -22.51 -14.95
C LYS A 7 23.40 -23.15 -13.56
N GLN A 8 24.15 -24.21 -13.28
CA GLN A 8 24.10 -24.90 -11.99
C GLN A 8 24.67 -24.02 -10.86
N ILE A 9 25.76 -23.31 -11.11
CA ILE A 9 26.34 -22.34 -10.17
C ILE A 9 25.35 -21.20 -9.89
N ASN A 10 24.75 -20.61 -10.93
CA ASN A 10 23.77 -19.54 -10.76
C ASN A 10 22.53 -19.98 -9.97
N LYS A 11 22.07 -21.23 -10.16
CA LYS A 11 20.91 -21.76 -9.44
C LYS A 11 21.17 -21.88 -7.93
N VAL A 12 22.38 -22.27 -7.54
CA VAL A 12 22.76 -22.43 -6.13
C VAL A 12 23.12 -21.08 -5.52
N LEU A 13 23.93 -20.28 -6.21
CA LEU A 13 24.41 -19.00 -5.71
C LEU A 13 23.27 -17.98 -5.62
N GLY A 14 22.43 -17.88 -6.65
CA GLY A 14 21.27 -16.98 -6.65
C GLY A 14 20.29 -17.29 -5.51
N ARG A 15 19.95 -18.58 -5.33
CA ARG A 15 19.07 -19.02 -4.23
C ARG A 15 19.65 -18.66 -2.86
N ASN A 16 20.93 -18.97 -2.63
CA ASN A 16 21.61 -18.70 -1.36
C ASN A 16 21.83 -17.21 -1.11
N PHE A 17 22.04 -16.42 -2.17
CA PHE A 17 22.19 -14.97 -2.04
C PHE A 17 20.87 -14.32 -1.58
N ILE A 18 19.76 -14.71 -2.19
CA ILE A 18 18.41 -14.24 -1.81
C ILE A 18 18.07 -14.68 -0.38
N THR A 19 18.30 -15.94 -0.01
CA THR A 19 17.96 -16.40 1.35
C THR A 19 18.89 -15.83 2.42
N LYS A 20 20.19 -15.63 2.15
CA LYS A 20 21.16 -15.16 3.16
C LYS A 20 21.17 -13.63 3.30
N TYR A 21 21.09 -12.90 2.20
CA TYR A 21 21.12 -11.43 2.21
C TYR A 21 19.73 -10.83 2.13
N GLY A 22 18.80 -11.44 1.39
CA GLY A 22 17.41 -10.96 1.30
C GLY A 22 16.63 -11.10 2.61
N THR A 23 16.96 -12.07 3.48
CA THR A 23 16.37 -12.13 4.84
C THR A 23 16.95 -11.05 5.76
N ARG A 24 18.27 -10.81 5.71
CA ARG A 24 18.94 -9.76 6.50
C ARG A 24 18.52 -8.34 6.07
N GLN A 25 18.47 -8.07 4.77
CA GLN A 25 18.01 -6.79 4.23
C GLN A 25 16.48 -6.66 4.25
N GLY A 26 15.76 -7.77 4.12
CA GLY A 26 14.29 -7.81 4.18
C GLY A 26 13.75 -7.33 5.52
N ILE A 27 14.38 -7.72 6.64
CA ILE A 27 14.00 -7.22 7.98
C ILE A 27 14.17 -5.69 8.09
N VAL A 28 15.25 -5.14 7.52
CA VAL A 28 15.52 -3.68 7.54
C VAL A 28 14.50 -2.92 6.70
N VAL A 29 14.16 -3.43 5.51
CA VAL A 29 13.14 -2.82 4.64
C VAL A 29 11.76 -2.90 5.27
N LEU A 30 11.38 -4.04 5.83
CA LEU A 30 10.12 -4.21 6.56
C LEU A 30 10.04 -3.28 7.77
N GLY A 31 11.10 -3.19 8.57
CA GLY A 31 11.17 -2.28 9.72
C GLY A 31 11.00 -0.81 9.34
N ARG A 32 11.48 -0.40 8.16
CA ARG A 32 11.28 0.96 7.63
C ARG A 32 9.89 1.20 7.04
N ALA A 33 9.20 0.15 6.59
CA ALA A 33 7.83 0.25 6.05
C ALA A 33 6.76 0.28 7.15
N VAL A 34 7.04 -0.26 8.33
CA VAL A 34 6.08 -0.28 9.46
C VAL A 34 5.57 1.13 9.84
N PRO A 35 6.43 2.15 10.02
CA PRO A 35 5.97 3.52 10.30
C PRO A 35 5.04 4.08 9.22
N PHE A 36 5.29 3.74 7.95
CA PHE A 36 4.44 4.15 6.85
C PHE A 36 3.06 3.48 6.94
N GLY A 37 3.00 2.18 7.25
CA GLY A 37 1.72 1.48 7.44
C GLY A 37 0.88 2.10 8.56
N ILE A 38 1.51 2.45 9.67
CA ILE A 38 0.85 3.15 10.79
C ILE A 38 0.33 4.52 10.34
N GLY A 39 1.17 5.31 9.66
CA GLY A 39 0.78 6.62 9.13
C GLY A 39 -0.37 6.55 8.14
N ALA A 40 -0.39 5.53 7.27
CA ALA A 40 -1.45 5.32 6.30
C ALA A 40 -2.80 4.96 6.97
N LEU A 41 -2.78 4.14 8.02
CA LEU A 41 -3.98 3.80 8.78
C LEU A 41 -4.55 5.01 9.50
N ILE A 42 -3.70 5.78 10.20
CA ILE A 42 -4.12 6.98 10.93
C ILE A 42 -4.62 8.04 9.95
N GLY A 43 -3.84 8.36 8.92
CA GLY A 43 -4.18 9.38 7.93
C GLY A 43 -5.44 9.02 7.12
N GLY A 44 -5.54 7.76 6.66
CA GLY A 44 -6.71 7.26 5.95
C GLY A 44 -7.96 7.28 6.83
N GLY A 45 -7.87 6.79 8.07
CA GLY A 45 -8.98 6.77 9.01
C GLY A 45 -9.46 8.18 9.40
N ALA A 46 -8.53 9.09 9.68
CA ALA A 46 -8.85 10.48 10.00
C ALA A 46 -9.54 11.19 8.82
N ASN A 47 -9.00 11.05 7.61
CA ASN A 47 -9.58 11.66 6.41
C ASN A 47 -10.99 11.11 6.10
N ALA A 48 -11.18 9.80 6.20
CA ALA A 48 -12.49 9.17 6.00
C ALA A 48 -13.52 9.65 7.03
N THR A 49 -13.12 9.76 8.30
CA THR A 49 -13.98 10.26 9.37
C THR A 49 -14.38 11.72 9.11
N MET A 50 -13.43 12.57 8.73
CA MET A 50 -13.67 13.97 8.41
C MET A 50 -14.64 14.11 7.22
N ALA A 51 -14.45 13.33 6.15
CA ALA A 51 -15.35 13.31 5.01
C ALA A 51 -16.77 12.87 5.41
N ALA A 52 -16.91 11.83 6.23
CA ALA A 52 -18.21 11.39 6.73
C ALA A 52 -18.92 12.45 7.57
N LEU A 53 -18.16 13.17 8.42
CA LEU A 53 -18.69 14.29 9.20
C LEU A 53 -19.15 15.43 8.31
N ALA A 54 -18.37 15.78 7.27
CA ALA A 54 -18.75 16.81 6.31
C ALA A 54 -20.07 16.43 5.61
N VAL A 55 -20.19 15.21 5.06
CA VAL A 55 -21.42 14.73 4.44
C VAL A 55 -22.60 14.77 5.41
N ARG A 56 -22.40 14.36 6.66
CA ARG A 56 -23.45 14.38 7.69
C ARG A 56 -23.89 15.80 8.03
N ALA A 57 -22.96 16.75 8.12
CA ALA A 57 -23.27 18.15 8.37
C ALA A 57 -24.04 18.76 7.19
N SER A 58 -23.59 18.52 5.95
CA SER A 58 -24.30 18.97 4.74
C SER A 58 -25.70 18.40 4.66
N ARG A 59 -25.90 17.10 4.94
CA ARG A 59 -27.24 16.48 4.94
C ARG A 59 -28.16 17.06 6.01
N ARG A 60 -27.62 17.45 7.17
CA ARG A 60 -28.40 18.13 8.22
C ARG A 60 -28.81 19.54 7.82
N ALA A 61 -27.93 20.26 7.13
CA ALA A 61 -28.19 21.64 6.72
C ALA A 61 -29.08 21.74 5.48
N PHE A 62 -28.89 20.86 4.50
CA PHE A 62 -29.48 20.98 3.16
C PHE A 62 -30.39 19.81 2.77
N GLY A 63 -30.47 18.74 3.58
CA GLY A 63 -31.20 17.54 3.23
C GLY A 63 -30.40 16.54 2.39
N PRO A 64 -31.03 15.42 1.97
CA PRO A 64 -30.36 14.40 1.15
C PRO A 64 -30.03 14.92 -0.25
N ALA A 65 -28.98 14.36 -0.85
CA ALA A 65 -28.61 14.66 -2.24
C ALA A 65 -29.69 14.12 -3.21
N PRO A 66 -29.97 14.82 -4.32
CA PRO A 66 -30.92 14.36 -5.33
C PRO A 66 -30.41 13.12 -6.07
N GLU A 67 -31.31 12.28 -6.57
CA GLU A 67 -30.97 11.05 -7.32
C GLU A 67 -30.27 11.34 -8.65
N SER A 68 -30.58 12.47 -9.27
CA SER A 68 -29.95 12.94 -10.50
C SER A 68 -29.66 14.43 -10.42
N TRP A 69 -28.47 14.81 -10.87
CA TRP A 69 -28.15 16.21 -11.10
C TRP A 69 -28.69 16.63 -12.47
N PRO A 70 -29.28 17.82 -12.61
CA PRO A 70 -29.68 18.32 -13.92
C PRO A 70 -28.44 18.41 -14.81
N ALA A 71 -28.57 17.97 -16.07
CA ALA A 71 -27.53 18.20 -17.07
C ALA A 71 -27.30 19.71 -17.15
N GLN A 72 -26.04 20.11 -17.02
CA GLN A 72 -25.64 21.50 -17.15
C GLN A 72 -25.94 21.95 -18.60
N PRO A 73 -26.51 23.16 -18.81
CA PRO A 73 -26.91 23.63 -20.14
C PRO A 73 -25.73 23.75 -21.10
#